data_AF-A0A8T4P6M5-F1
#
_entry.id   AF-A0A8T4P6M5-F1
#
_cell.length_a   1.000
_cell.length_b   1.000
_cell.length_c   1.000
_cell.angle_alpha   90.00
_cell.angle_beta   90.00
_cell.angle_gamma   90.00
#
_symmetry.space_group_name_H-M   'P 1'
#
loop_
_entity.id
_entity.type
_entity.pdbx_description
1 polymer ?
#
loop_
_entity_poly.entity_id
_entity_poly.type
_entity_poly.pdbx_seq_one_letter_code
_entity_poly.pdbx_strand_id
1 'polypeptide(L)'
;MIELIFLIKLIVAVSVVLILSLIAEYTSPKVAGLISGYPTGTAIILFFFGLEISPQFASNSALYNMVGIVAMQSFLYFYYKSSLYFKKFNILLSSLTAIAGYFVAILALHFIKTNKIISTLIATASIFLFFYLFRKIKDVKIEHIMDLKHLNFNTVLFRALLAAAIILAITWVAKFVGPSWAGLFSAFPTTLFPFILIVHSTYSKKHVHTIIKNVPVGLGALIAYSLTISITYPLFGIYIGTLLSFFAAAIYLLSYTSIKNRLQKKELLGVLGGLGPESTIEFYRFLIKLMPVKREQDHLQVLIYSNPKVPDRTASILGKKYRSVLDEEVASCKHLKKAGATRMVVVCNTSHFYLSHLRKRVGLPFISLIEETSNELVRNKARTVLLLATTGTVKSNTYQDVLERTNIKVFLPDKKDQERIMDIVYGVKLKGVNAKHKQALQKIINKFSKKTSHIILGCTELALVMKKVSMRGKHLYDPLKIVATEVIKDTLRKQAKGN
;
A
#
# COMPACT_ATOMS: atom_id res chain seq x y z
N MET A 1 16.95 46.07 20.65
CA MET A 1 17.29 44.62 20.62
C MET A 1 16.05 43.72 20.65
N ILE A 2 15.08 43.98 21.54
CA ILE A 2 13.82 43.20 21.65
C ILE A 2 12.98 43.23 20.36
N GLU A 3 12.81 44.41 19.75
CA GLU A 3 12.05 44.56 18.50
C GLU A 3 12.69 43.84 17.31
N LEU A 4 14.02 43.82 17.25
CA LEU A 4 14.77 43.13 16.19
C LEU A 4 14.63 41.61 16.30
N ILE A 5 14.70 41.04 17.51
CA ILE A 5 14.50 39.60 17.75
C ILE A 5 13.06 39.20 17.42
N PHE A 6 12.08 40.05 17.77
CA PHE A 6 10.67 39.82 17.41
C PHE A 6 10.48 39.78 15.88
N LEU A 7 11.07 40.72 15.14
CA LEU A 7 10.99 40.75 13.68
C LEU A 7 11.67 39.52 13.04
N ILE A 8 12.86 39.14 13.54
CA ILE A 8 13.57 37.95 13.06
C ILE A 8 12.75 36.67 13.32
N LYS A 9 12.14 36.54 14.52
CA LYS A 9 11.23 35.44 14.85
C LYS A 9 10.09 35.32 13.86
N LEU A 10 9.44 36.45 13.58
CA LEU A 10 8.30 36.50 12.67
C LEU A 10 8.72 36.09 11.26
N ILE A 11 9.82 36.65 10.74
CA ILE A 11 10.33 36.34 9.41
C ILE A 11 10.70 34.85 9.31
N VAL A 12 11.50 34.33 10.25
CA VAL A 12 11.93 32.93 10.24
C VAL A 12 10.72 31.98 10.33
N ALA A 13 9.78 32.25 11.24
CA ALA A 13 8.58 31.43 11.39
C ALA A 13 7.73 31.42 10.11
N VAL A 14 7.49 32.59 9.52
CA VAL A 14 6.73 32.70 8.27
C VAL A 14 7.47 32.00 7.12
N SER A 15 8.75 32.29 6.89
CA SER A 15 9.54 31.71 5.79
C SER A 15 9.61 30.18 5.87
N VAL A 16 9.92 29.62 7.05
CA VAL A 16 10.00 28.16 7.22
C VAL A 16 8.64 27.51 6.99
N VAL A 17 7.56 28.10 7.51
CA VAL A 17 6.21 27.56 7.30
C VAL A 17 5.82 27.64 5.83
N LEU A 18 6.13 28.73 5.13
CA LEU A 18 5.86 28.86 3.69
C LEU A 18 6.58 27.78 2.88
N ILE A 19 7.89 27.58 3.11
CA ILE A 19 8.69 26.55 2.41
C ILE A 19 8.09 25.16 2.65
N LEU A 20 7.80 24.81 3.90
CA LEU A 20 7.20 23.52 4.25
C LEU A 20 5.79 23.37 3.69
N SER A 21 5.06 24.47 3.51
CA SER A 21 3.72 24.45 2.94
C SER A 21 3.77 24.08 1.47
N LEU A 22 4.69 24.68 0.72
CA LEU A 22 4.94 24.36 -0.68
C LEU A 22 5.35 22.88 -0.84
N ILE A 23 6.23 22.38 0.04
CA ILE A 23 6.65 20.97 0.02
C ILE A 23 5.47 20.04 0.36
N ALA A 24 4.71 20.34 1.42
CA ALA A 24 3.61 19.51 1.87
C ALA A 24 2.49 19.41 0.82
N GLU A 25 2.20 20.50 0.12
CA GLU A 25 1.16 20.55 -0.93
C GLU A 25 1.55 19.77 -2.20
N TYR A 26 2.84 19.54 -2.41
CA TYR A 26 3.34 18.68 -3.50
C TYR A 26 3.46 17.20 -3.12
N THR A 27 3.10 16.85 -1.88
CA THR A 27 3.26 15.49 -1.36
C THR A 27 1.93 14.84 -1.02
N SER A 28 1.83 13.51 -1.20
CA SER A 28 0.61 12.77 -0.83
C SER A 28 0.28 12.95 0.67
N PRO A 29 -0.99 12.85 1.11
CA PRO A 29 -1.38 12.99 2.52
C PRO A 29 -0.58 12.11 3.50
N LYS A 30 -0.18 10.93 3.03
CA LYS A 30 0.67 9.99 3.77
C LYS A 30 2.06 10.55 3.99
N VAL A 31 2.67 11.10 2.94
CA VAL A 31 3.98 11.75 3.00
C VAL A 31 3.89 13.05 3.81
N ALA A 32 2.82 13.83 3.65
CA ALA A 32 2.57 15.00 4.46
C ALA A 32 2.46 14.66 5.95
N GLY A 33 1.80 13.56 6.33
CA GLY A 33 1.77 13.07 7.71
C GLY A 33 3.16 12.67 8.25
N LEU A 34 3.99 12.01 7.44
CA LEU A 34 5.37 11.67 7.79
C LEU A 34 6.23 12.95 7.98
N ILE A 35 6.16 13.88 7.04
CA ILE A 35 6.90 15.15 7.06
C ILE A 35 6.42 16.03 8.22
N SER A 36 5.14 15.96 8.59
CA SER A 36 4.60 16.71 9.73
C SER A 36 5.22 16.32 11.07
N GLY A 37 5.85 15.14 11.16
CA GLY A 37 6.61 14.74 12.33
C GLY A 37 8.06 15.26 12.36
N TYR A 38 8.53 15.92 11.31
CA TYR A 38 9.83 16.58 11.30
C TYR A 38 9.80 17.85 12.18
N PRO A 39 10.85 18.13 12.97
CA PRO A 39 10.89 19.21 13.97
C PRO A 39 10.93 20.58 13.29
N THR A 40 9.79 21.07 12.81
CA THR A 40 9.73 22.33 12.06
C THR A 40 9.30 23.47 12.97
N GLY A 41 8.15 23.33 13.61
CA GLY A 41 7.67 24.27 14.63
C GLY A 41 8.47 24.21 15.93
N THR A 42 8.65 22.99 16.47
CA THR A 42 9.39 22.77 17.71
C THR A 42 10.84 23.24 17.61
N ALA A 43 11.50 23.08 16.45
CA ALA A 43 12.87 23.56 16.28
C ALA A 43 12.97 25.08 16.47
N ILE A 44 12.05 25.83 15.85
CA ILE A 44 11.99 27.29 15.99
C ILE A 44 11.76 27.68 17.46
N ILE A 45 10.80 27.02 18.11
CA ILE A 45 10.47 27.31 19.52
C ILE A 45 11.68 27.05 20.43
N LEU A 46 12.31 25.87 20.35
CA LEU A 46 13.46 25.51 21.19
C LEU A 46 14.69 26.37 20.88
N PHE A 47 14.89 26.76 19.62
CA PHE A 47 15.95 27.69 19.23
C PHE A 47 15.78 29.05 19.92
N PHE A 48 14.57 29.60 19.93
CA PHE A 48 14.29 30.88 20.59
C PHE A 48 14.23 30.79 22.10
N PHE A 49 13.84 29.66 22.69
CA PHE A 49 14.06 29.40 24.12
C PHE A 49 15.56 29.50 24.46
N GLY A 50 16.41 28.97 23.59
CA GLY A 50 17.87 29.02 23.74
C GLY A 50 18.37 30.46 23.70
N LEU A 51 17.99 31.20 22.67
CA LEU A 51 18.49 32.56 22.42
C LEU A 51 17.97 33.59 23.42
N GLU A 52 16.71 33.49 23.85
CA GLU A 52 16.10 34.52 24.69
C GLU A 52 16.18 34.25 26.19
N ILE A 53 16.30 32.98 26.59
CA ILE A 53 16.32 32.58 28.00
C ILE A 53 17.68 31.99 28.34
N SER A 54 17.99 30.79 27.85
CA SER A 54 19.33 30.21 27.90
C SER A 54 19.40 28.86 27.15
N PRO A 55 20.60 28.44 26.70
CA PRO A 55 20.80 27.09 26.16
C PRO A 55 20.35 25.98 27.13
N GLN A 56 20.55 26.18 28.44
CA GLN A 56 20.15 25.22 29.46
C GLN A 56 18.63 25.12 29.62
N PHE A 57 17.92 26.25 29.56
CA PHE A 57 16.46 26.28 29.59
C PHE A 57 15.87 25.53 28.39
N ALA A 58 16.40 25.76 27.19
CA ALA A 58 15.97 25.04 25.98
C ALA A 58 16.29 23.54 26.04
N SER A 59 17.47 23.18 26.54
CA SER A 59 17.86 21.77 26.77
C SER A 59 16.88 21.05 27.71
N ASN A 60 16.57 21.66 28.86
CA ASN A 60 15.60 21.11 29.81
C ASN A 60 14.19 21.06 29.21
N SER A 61 13.79 22.09 28.46
CA SER A 61 12.50 22.16 27.77
C SER A 61 12.37 21.06 26.70
N ALA A 62 13.45 20.69 26.02
CA ALA A 62 13.44 19.61 25.03
C ALA A 62 13.11 18.25 25.65
N LEU A 63 13.46 18.01 26.92
CA LEU A 63 13.06 16.79 27.63
C LEU A 63 11.54 16.72 27.83
N TYR A 64 10.92 17.84 28.21
CA TYR A 64 9.47 17.93 28.38
C TYR A 64 8.74 18.04 27.04
N ASN A 65 9.38 18.53 25.98
CA ASN A 65 8.86 18.47 24.62
C ASN A 65 8.59 17.02 24.18
N MET A 66 9.53 16.11 24.45
CA MET A 66 9.34 14.68 24.16
C MET A 66 8.12 14.10 24.90
N VAL A 67 7.92 14.48 26.17
CA VAL A 67 6.72 14.09 26.93
C VAL A 67 5.47 14.72 26.32
N GLY A 68 5.56 15.98 25.89
CA GLY A 68 4.50 16.72 25.22
C GLY A 68 4.02 16.11 23.89
N ILE A 69 4.78 15.19 23.29
CA ILE A 69 4.32 14.38 22.15
C ILE A 69 3.02 13.62 22.50
N VAL A 70 2.84 13.21 23.75
CA VAL A 70 1.57 12.62 24.23
C VAL A 70 0.42 13.62 24.07
N ALA A 71 0.62 14.88 24.46
CA ALA A 71 -0.38 15.93 24.32
C ALA A 71 -0.67 16.25 22.85
N MET A 72 0.36 16.33 22.00
CA MET A 72 0.23 16.49 20.55
C MET A 72 -0.61 15.37 19.92
N GLN A 73 -0.40 14.12 20.33
CA GLN A 73 -1.17 12.99 19.82
C GLN A 73 -2.61 12.98 20.34
N SER A 74 -2.81 13.36 21.61
CA SER A 74 -4.14 13.57 22.18
C SER A 74 -4.92 14.63 21.41
N PHE A 75 -4.28 15.76 21.06
CA PHE A 75 -4.87 16.78 20.18
C PHE A 75 -5.41 16.16 18.88
N LEU A 76 -4.59 15.35 18.19
CA LEU A 76 -4.98 14.73 16.92
C LEU A 76 -6.10 13.70 17.09
N TYR A 77 -6.09 12.95 18.18
CA TYR A 77 -7.14 11.98 18.50
C TYR A 77 -8.48 12.66 18.77
N PHE A 78 -8.49 13.73 19.57
CA PHE A 78 -9.71 14.49 19.83
C PHE A 78 -10.20 15.20 18.56
N TYR A 79 -9.30 15.77 17.74
CA TYR A 79 -9.68 16.31 16.44
C TYR A 79 -10.36 15.25 15.56
N TYR A 80 -9.76 14.06 15.45
CA TYR A 80 -10.32 12.94 14.69
C TYR A 80 -11.72 12.55 15.20
N LYS A 81 -11.87 12.31 16.51
CA LYS A 81 -13.15 11.89 17.10
C LYS A 81 -14.24 12.95 16.93
N SER A 82 -13.92 14.21 17.22
CA SER A 82 -14.88 15.31 17.08
C SER A 82 -15.30 15.55 15.64
N SER A 83 -14.38 15.38 14.68
CA SER A 83 -14.71 15.53 13.26
C SER A 83 -15.64 14.44 12.73
N LEU A 84 -15.71 13.29 13.40
CA LEU A 84 -16.71 12.25 13.15
C LEU A 84 -18.05 12.58 13.79
N TYR A 85 -18.04 13.19 14.97
CA TYR A 85 -19.23 13.48 15.77
C TYR A 85 -20.03 14.69 15.26
N PHE A 86 -19.38 15.84 15.09
CA PHE A 86 -20.08 17.08 14.70
C PHE A 86 -20.44 17.09 13.21
N LYS A 87 -21.63 17.59 12.87
CA LYS A 87 -22.05 17.79 11.46
C LYS A 87 -22.01 19.25 11.05
N LYS A 88 -22.48 20.17 11.91
CA LYS A 88 -22.43 21.63 11.73
C LYS A 88 -21.19 22.20 12.43
N PHE A 89 -20.63 23.29 11.90
CA PHE A 89 -19.41 23.95 12.43
C PHE A 89 -18.26 22.96 12.72
N ASN A 90 -18.12 21.93 11.88
CA ASN A 90 -17.28 20.77 12.16
C ASN A 90 -15.81 21.17 12.40
N ILE A 91 -15.24 22.04 11.56
CA ILE A 91 -13.85 22.50 11.68
C ILE A 91 -13.61 23.21 13.01
N LEU A 92 -14.48 24.16 13.36
CA LEU A 92 -14.35 24.95 14.59
C LEU A 92 -14.47 24.07 15.83
N LEU A 93 -15.52 23.25 15.93
CA LEU A 93 -15.75 22.40 17.09
C LEU A 93 -14.69 21.29 17.22
N SER A 94 -14.20 20.74 16.11
CA SER A 94 -13.09 19.78 16.12
C SER A 94 -11.80 20.44 16.60
N SER A 95 -11.57 21.71 16.27
CA SER A 95 -10.39 22.45 16.71
C SER A 95 -10.46 22.77 18.20
N LEU A 96 -11.59 23.27 18.69
CA LEU A 96 -11.78 23.60 20.11
C LEU A 96 -11.63 22.35 21.00
N THR A 97 -12.22 21.23 20.61
CA THR A 97 -12.10 19.97 21.35
C THR A 97 -10.67 19.40 21.30
N ALA A 98 -9.96 19.55 20.18
CA ALA A 98 -8.56 19.16 20.07
C ALA A 98 -7.66 20.00 20.98
N ILE A 99 -7.86 21.32 20.98
CA ILE A 99 -7.13 22.26 21.86
C ILE A 99 -7.41 21.91 23.33
N ALA A 100 -8.68 21.71 23.72
CA ALA A 100 -9.02 21.30 25.08
C ALA A 100 -8.35 19.98 25.46
N GLY A 101 -8.39 18.97 24.58
CA GLY A 101 -7.73 17.68 24.79
C GLY A 101 -6.21 17.79 24.94
N TYR A 102 -5.58 18.73 24.25
CA TYR A 102 -4.16 19.04 24.40
C TYR A 102 -3.84 19.59 25.80
N PHE A 103 -4.59 20.60 26.25
CA PHE A 103 -4.35 21.22 27.56
C PHE A 103 -4.66 20.27 28.72
N VAL A 104 -5.71 19.44 28.60
CA VAL A 104 -5.99 18.36 29.58
C VAL A 104 -4.81 17.38 29.68
N ALA A 105 -4.24 16.98 28.54
CA ALA A 105 -3.08 16.10 28.53
C ALA A 105 -1.85 16.78 29.18
N ILE A 106 -1.58 18.06 28.88
CA ILE A 106 -0.49 18.80 29.53
C ILE A 106 -0.66 18.87 31.05
N LEU A 107 -1.87 19.16 31.54
CA LEU A 107 -2.14 19.23 32.98
C LEU A 107 -1.80 17.91 33.69
N ALA A 108 -2.10 16.77 33.06
CA ALA A 108 -1.71 15.46 33.58
C ALA A 108 -0.20 15.21 33.51
N LEU A 109 0.43 15.60 32.41
CA LEU A 109 1.86 15.33 32.15
C LEU A 109 2.80 16.21 32.96
N HIS A 110 2.36 17.39 33.40
CA HIS A 110 3.20 18.35 34.14
C HIS A 110 3.74 17.76 35.46
N PHE A 111 2.98 16.89 36.13
CA PHE A 111 3.39 16.27 37.39
C PHE A 111 4.51 15.23 37.23
N ILE A 112 4.84 14.84 36.00
CA ILE A 112 5.85 13.83 35.72
C ILE A 112 7.24 14.46 35.78
N LYS A 113 8.02 14.11 36.83
CA LYS A 113 9.46 14.38 36.86
C LYS A 113 10.14 13.51 35.81
N THR A 114 10.84 14.13 34.87
CA THR A 114 11.44 13.42 33.74
C THR A 114 12.94 13.61 33.64
N ASN A 115 13.59 12.66 33.00
CA ASN A 115 14.98 12.70 32.55
C ASN A 115 15.03 12.22 31.09
N LYS A 116 16.24 12.20 30.48
CA LYS A 116 16.42 11.77 29.08
C LYS A 116 15.76 10.42 28.78
N ILE A 117 15.97 9.42 29.64
CA ILE A 117 15.48 8.05 29.43
C ILE A 117 13.95 8.01 29.57
N ILE A 118 13.41 8.56 30.65
CA ILE A 118 11.97 8.56 30.94
C ILE A 118 11.21 9.31 29.82
N SER A 119 11.70 10.47 29.41
CA SER A 119 11.11 11.26 28.31
C SER A 119 11.07 10.46 27.01
N THR A 120 12.17 9.80 26.63
CA THR A 120 12.22 8.99 25.41
C THR A 120 11.29 7.78 25.50
N LEU A 121 11.19 7.11 26.65
CA LEU A 121 10.30 5.97 26.85
C LEU A 121 8.82 6.39 26.75
N ILE A 122 8.42 7.47 27.42
CA ILE A 122 7.05 7.99 27.36
C ILE A 122 6.68 8.39 25.92
N ALA A 123 7.56 9.13 25.24
CA ALA A 123 7.34 9.54 23.87
C ALA A 123 7.18 8.33 22.94
N THR A 124 8.08 7.34 23.04
CA THR A 124 8.07 6.13 22.23
C THR A 124 6.81 5.28 22.50
N ALA A 125 6.46 5.07 23.77
CA ALA A 125 5.24 4.35 24.14
C ALA A 125 3.98 5.03 23.60
N SER A 126 3.93 6.36 23.61
CA SER A 126 2.81 7.11 23.06
C SER A 126 2.69 6.95 21.54
N ILE A 127 3.80 6.94 20.80
CA ILE A 127 3.79 6.65 19.36
C ILE A 127 3.15 5.29 19.09
N PHE A 128 3.54 4.24 19.83
CA PHE A 128 2.95 2.90 19.67
C PHE A 128 1.46 2.87 20.02
N LEU A 129 1.06 3.51 21.12
CA LEU A 129 -0.34 3.61 21.53
C LEU A 129 -1.19 4.28 20.46
N PHE A 130 -0.78 5.46 19.97
CA PHE A 130 -1.57 6.20 18.98
C PHE A 130 -1.51 5.58 17.59
N PHE A 131 -0.40 4.92 17.23
CA PHE A 131 -0.35 4.07 16.04
C PHE A 131 -1.40 2.96 16.11
N TYR A 132 -1.56 2.31 17.27
CA TYR A 132 -2.61 1.32 17.49
C TYR A 132 -4.03 1.93 17.45
N LEU A 133 -4.25 3.09 18.08
CA LEU A 133 -5.55 3.76 18.08
C LEU A 133 -5.98 4.21 16.66
N PHE A 134 -5.03 4.65 15.84
CA PHE A 134 -5.30 5.11 14.47
C PHE A 134 -5.33 4.00 13.41
N ARG A 135 -5.00 2.75 13.75
CA ARG A 135 -4.90 1.64 12.78
C ARG A 135 -6.17 1.37 11.95
N LYS A 136 -7.35 1.71 12.49
CA LYS A 136 -8.65 1.51 11.82
C LYS A 136 -9.03 2.65 10.86
N ILE A 137 -8.25 3.73 10.84
CA ILE A 137 -8.48 4.83 9.91
C ILE A 137 -8.12 4.37 8.50
N LYS A 138 -9.04 4.58 7.54
CA LYS A 138 -8.81 4.24 6.13
C LYS A 138 -7.95 5.31 5.48
N ASP A 139 -6.93 4.92 4.73
CA ASP A 139 -6.20 5.85 3.87
C ASP A 139 -7.07 6.22 2.66
N VAL A 140 -7.27 7.51 2.48
CA VAL A 140 -7.90 8.07 1.28
C VAL A 140 -6.82 8.75 0.46
N LYS A 141 -6.65 8.29 -0.79
CA LYS A 141 -5.75 8.96 -1.74
C LYS A 141 -6.43 10.23 -2.25
N ILE A 142 -5.69 11.34 -2.30
CA ILE A 142 -6.13 12.52 -3.05
C ILE A 142 -6.13 12.14 -4.53
N GLU A 143 -7.28 12.24 -5.20
CA GLU A 143 -7.41 11.90 -6.62
C GLU A 143 -6.91 13.01 -7.56
N HIS A 144 -6.83 14.25 -7.06
CA HIS A 144 -6.29 15.42 -7.76
C HIS A 144 -5.28 16.16 -6.87
N ILE A 145 -3.98 15.97 -7.11
CA ILE A 145 -2.93 16.85 -6.56
C ILE A 145 -3.14 18.22 -7.20
N MET A 146 -3.20 19.29 -6.41
CA MET A 146 -3.38 20.65 -6.95
C MET A 146 -2.30 20.97 -7.98
N ASP A 147 -2.71 21.35 -9.19
CA ASP A 147 -1.85 22.06 -10.12
C ASP A 147 -1.45 23.41 -9.53
N LEU A 148 -0.19 23.83 -9.73
CA LEU A 148 0.40 25.09 -9.22
C LEU A 148 -0.44 26.34 -9.55
N LYS A 149 -1.31 26.28 -10.57
CA LYS A 149 -2.20 27.37 -10.98
C LYS A 149 -3.34 27.68 -9.99
N HIS A 150 -3.61 26.82 -9.00
CA HIS A 150 -4.70 27.00 -8.04
C HIS A 150 -4.24 27.26 -6.59
N LEU A 151 -2.95 27.55 -6.39
CA LEU A 151 -2.44 28.00 -5.08
C LEU A 151 -3.09 29.33 -4.71
N ASN A 152 -4.07 29.27 -3.81
CA ASN A 152 -4.64 30.49 -3.25
C ASN A 152 -3.62 31.06 -2.26
N PHE A 153 -2.91 32.12 -2.67
CA PHE A 153 -1.94 32.83 -1.86
C PHE A 153 -2.49 33.15 -0.46
N ASN A 154 -3.77 33.50 -0.36
CA ASN A 154 -4.42 33.82 0.91
C ASN A 154 -4.47 32.61 1.86
N THR A 155 -4.60 31.38 1.33
CA THR A 155 -4.63 30.14 2.14
C THR A 155 -3.25 29.81 2.69
N VAL A 156 -2.21 29.94 1.86
CA VAL A 156 -0.82 29.72 2.26
C VAL A 156 -0.35 30.79 3.24
N LEU A 157 -0.72 32.06 3.01
CA LEU A 157 -0.45 33.17 3.91
C LEU A 157 -1.16 32.98 5.26
N PHE A 158 -2.45 32.60 5.27
CA PHE A 158 -3.17 32.27 6.50
C PHE A 158 -2.46 31.18 7.30
N ARG A 159 -1.97 30.13 6.64
CA ARG A 159 -1.19 29.05 7.27
C ARG A 159 0.04 29.59 7.99
N ALA A 160 0.81 30.42 7.30
CA ALA A 160 2.05 30.97 7.79
C ALA A 160 1.82 31.93 8.97
N LEU A 161 0.82 32.82 8.85
CA LEU A 161 0.47 33.77 9.91
C LEU A 161 -0.04 33.07 11.16
N LEU A 162 -0.91 32.06 11.02
CA LEU A 162 -1.42 31.30 12.16
C LEU A 162 -0.30 30.53 12.86
N ALA A 163 0.58 29.85 12.12
CA ALA A 163 1.73 29.16 12.69
C ALA A 163 2.68 30.12 13.41
N ALA A 164 2.98 31.27 12.79
CA ALA A 164 3.82 32.30 13.39
C ALA A 164 3.19 32.87 14.68
N ALA A 165 1.89 33.15 14.69
CA ALA A 165 1.18 33.61 15.88
C ALA A 165 1.28 32.61 17.04
N ILE A 166 1.11 31.31 16.75
CA ILE A 166 1.25 30.25 17.76
C ILE A 166 2.68 30.18 18.29
N ILE A 167 3.70 30.24 17.42
CA ILE A 167 5.12 30.23 17.83
C ILE A 167 5.44 31.44 18.71
N LEU A 168 4.97 32.64 18.33
CA LEU A 168 5.15 33.86 19.12
C LEU A 168 4.48 33.73 20.49
N ALA A 169 3.24 33.22 20.56
CA ALA A 169 2.53 33.00 21.81
C ALA A 169 3.29 32.03 22.74
N ILE A 170 3.73 30.87 22.22
CA ILE A 170 4.47 29.87 23.00
C ILE A 170 5.81 30.44 23.50
N THR A 171 6.55 31.13 22.64
CA THR A 171 7.84 31.74 23.03
C THR A 171 7.70 32.90 24.01
N TRP A 172 6.59 33.63 23.96
CA TRP A 172 6.27 34.66 24.94
C TRP A 172 5.92 34.06 26.30
N VAL A 173 5.01 33.07 26.36
CA VAL A 173 4.62 32.39 27.60
C VAL A 173 5.83 31.74 28.29
N ALA A 174 6.78 31.19 27.52
CA ALA A 174 7.99 30.56 28.06
C ALA A 174 8.84 31.46 28.96
N LYS A 175 8.74 32.79 28.83
CA LYS A 175 9.46 33.75 29.68
C LYS A 175 8.90 33.81 31.11
N PHE A 176 7.67 33.37 31.29
CA PHE A 176 6.94 33.43 32.57
C PHE A 176 6.76 32.05 33.22
N VAL A 177 7.14 30.97 32.53
CA VAL A 177 6.96 29.60 33.01
C VAL A 177 8.29 28.84 33.03
N GLY A 178 8.39 27.83 33.90
CA GLY A 178 9.58 26.99 33.96
C GLY A 178 9.76 26.08 32.72
N PRO A 179 10.93 25.43 32.57
CA PRO A 179 11.24 24.56 31.44
C PRO A 179 10.25 23.40 31.23
N SER A 180 9.59 22.93 32.31
CA SER A 180 8.57 21.89 32.24
C SER A 180 7.38 22.32 31.39
N TRP A 181 6.76 23.45 31.75
CA TRP A 181 5.63 24.02 31.03
C TRP A 181 6.02 24.48 29.63
N ALA A 182 7.15 25.18 29.49
CA ALA A 182 7.64 25.64 28.20
C ALA A 182 7.88 24.47 27.24
N GLY A 183 8.49 23.39 27.72
CA GLY A 183 8.69 22.16 26.96
C GLY A 183 7.38 21.50 26.54
N LEU A 184 6.42 21.35 27.46
CA LEU A 184 5.10 20.81 27.13
C LEU A 184 4.38 21.67 26.09
N PHE A 185 4.41 23.00 26.20
CA PHE A 185 3.82 23.89 25.19
C PHE A 185 4.53 23.82 23.84
N SER A 186 5.84 23.63 23.81
CA SER A 186 6.63 23.54 22.57
C SER A 186 6.29 22.32 21.70
N ALA A 187 5.58 21.33 22.25
CA ALA A 187 5.08 20.16 21.52
C ALA A 187 3.75 20.42 20.79
N PHE A 188 3.17 21.62 20.94
CA PHE A 188 1.93 21.96 20.26
C PHE A 188 2.13 21.81 18.74
N PRO A 189 1.16 21.25 18.00
CA PRO A 189 1.28 21.02 16.56
C PRO A 189 1.23 22.33 15.74
N THR A 190 2.20 23.23 15.91
CA THR A 190 2.16 24.61 15.36
C THR A 190 2.13 24.65 13.84
N THR A 191 2.78 23.70 13.16
CA THR A 191 2.78 23.60 11.68
C THR A 191 1.69 22.67 11.17
N LEU A 192 1.39 21.60 11.91
CA LEU A 192 0.40 20.58 11.55
C LEU A 192 -1.03 21.07 11.76
N PHE A 193 -1.33 21.85 12.79
CA PHE A 193 -2.69 22.33 13.06
C PHE A 193 -3.21 23.27 11.95
N PRO A 194 -2.49 24.33 11.55
CA PRO A 194 -2.90 25.15 10.40
C PRO A 194 -3.06 24.32 9.12
N PHE A 195 -2.19 23.34 8.90
CA PHE A 195 -2.29 22.44 7.75
C PHE A 195 -3.55 21.57 7.79
N ILE A 196 -3.90 21.01 8.95
CA ILE A 196 -5.14 20.25 9.15
C ILE A 196 -6.36 21.12 8.86
N LEU A 197 -6.39 22.38 9.31
CA LEU A 197 -7.49 23.30 9.04
C LEU A 197 -7.71 23.49 7.53
N ILE A 198 -6.62 23.75 6.81
CA ILE A 198 -6.64 23.95 5.35
C ILE A 198 -7.09 22.70 4.62
N VAL A 199 -6.55 21.53 4.99
CA VAL A 199 -6.94 20.27 4.35
C VAL A 199 -8.41 19.95 4.63
N HIS A 200 -8.90 20.29 5.83
CA HIS A 200 -10.31 20.11 6.18
C HIS A 200 -11.22 21.03 5.37
N SER A 201 -10.86 22.32 5.24
CA SER A 201 -11.67 23.30 4.52
C SER A 201 -11.66 23.09 3.01
N THR A 202 -10.49 22.75 2.44
CA THR A 202 -10.29 22.68 0.99
C THR A 202 -10.65 21.32 0.41
N TYR A 203 -10.41 20.23 1.15
CA TYR A 203 -10.64 18.87 0.64
C TYR A 203 -11.80 18.19 1.40
N SER A 204 -11.47 17.42 2.44
CA SER A 204 -12.49 16.78 3.29
C SER A 204 -11.87 16.24 4.56
N LYS A 205 -12.71 15.99 5.58
CA LYS A 205 -12.27 15.32 6.81
C LYS A 205 -11.58 13.98 6.59
N LYS A 206 -11.91 13.24 5.53
CA LYS A 206 -11.26 11.94 5.23
C LYS A 206 -9.77 12.10 4.90
N HIS A 207 -9.39 13.19 4.23
CA HIS A 207 -7.99 13.50 3.96
C HIS A 207 -7.25 13.89 5.24
N VAL A 208 -7.90 14.66 6.12
CA VAL A 208 -7.37 14.97 7.46
C VAL A 208 -7.14 13.69 8.27
N HIS A 209 -8.07 12.74 8.24
CA HIS A 209 -7.92 11.47 8.96
C HIS A 209 -6.72 10.67 8.44
N THR A 210 -6.47 10.70 7.14
CA THR A 210 -5.30 10.07 6.52
C THR A 210 -3.99 10.72 7.00
N ILE A 211 -3.96 12.06 7.14
CA ILE A 211 -2.81 12.76 7.72
C ILE A 211 -2.60 12.30 9.16
N ILE A 212 -3.64 12.41 10.01
CA ILE A 212 -3.60 12.03 11.44
C ILE A 212 -3.07 10.61 11.63
N LYS A 213 -3.55 9.65 10.83
CA LYS A 213 -3.10 8.25 10.88
C LYS A 213 -1.59 8.11 10.72
N ASN A 214 -0.97 8.93 9.86
CA ASN A 214 0.43 8.79 9.49
C ASN A 214 1.39 9.65 10.33
N VAL A 215 0.88 10.58 11.15
CA VAL A 215 1.71 11.45 12.02
C VAL A 215 2.56 10.67 13.03
N PRO A 216 2.05 9.66 13.79
CA PRO A 216 2.86 8.96 14.79
C PRO A 216 4.17 8.41 14.27
N VAL A 217 4.19 7.97 13.01
CA VAL A 217 5.38 7.44 12.35
C VAL A 217 6.49 8.50 12.21
N GLY A 218 6.12 9.75 11.93
CA GLY A 218 7.08 10.84 11.76
C GLY A 218 7.67 11.35 13.08
N LEU A 219 6.96 11.18 14.20
CA LEU A 219 7.36 11.76 15.50
C LEU A 219 8.65 11.19 16.09
N GLY A 220 9.14 10.04 15.61
CA GLY A 220 10.46 9.58 16.00
C GLY A 220 11.59 10.54 15.58
N ALA A 221 11.41 11.31 14.50
CA ALA A 221 12.35 12.35 14.10
C ALA A 221 12.37 13.50 15.11
N LEU A 222 11.19 13.85 15.66
CA LEU A 222 11.05 14.85 16.72
C LEU A 222 11.71 14.38 18.04
N ILE A 223 11.57 13.10 18.40
CA ILE A 223 12.28 12.51 19.54
C ILE A 223 13.79 12.60 19.33
N ALA A 224 14.30 12.19 18.17
CA ALA A 224 15.73 12.25 17.85
C ALA A 224 16.26 13.70 17.94
N TYR A 225 15.50 14.67 17.43
CA TYR A 225 15.82 16.08 17.50
C TYR A 225 15.89 16.59 18.95
N SER A 226 14.82 16.41 19.73
CA SER A 226 14.72 16.91 21.10
C SER A 226 15.72 16.23 22.05
N LEU A 227 16.00 14.94 21.85
CA LEU A 227 17.05 14.24 22.59
C LEU A 227 18.43 14.82 22.26
N THR A 228 18.71 15.11 20.98
CA THR A 228 19.98 15.71 20.56
C THR A 228 20.15 17.11 21.14
N ILE A 229 19.11 17.96 21.11
CA ILE A 229 19.13 19.29 21.76
C ILE A 229 19.49 19.20 23.24
N SER A 230 18.93 18.22 23.96
CA SER A 230 19.18 18.05 25.41
C SER A 230 20.65 17.77 25.76
N ILE A 231 21.47 17.46 24.75
CA ILE A 231 22.90 17.18 24.85
C ILE A 231 23.70 18.31 24.21
N THR A 232 23.33 18.74 23.00
CA THR A 232 24.17 19.61 22.19
C THR A 232 24.08 21.09 22.54
N TYR A 233 22.93 21.57 23.03
CA TYR A 233 22.79 22.99 23.38
C TYR A 233 23.71 23.41 24.53
N PRO A 234 23.83 22.63 25.64
CA PRO A 234 24.79 22.95 26.70
C PRO A 234 26.26 22.80 26.28
N LEU A 235 26.56 21.89 25.34
CA LEU A 235 27.94 21.55 24.96
C LEU A 235 28.50 22.40 23.82
N PHE A 236 27.70 22.67 22.79
CA PHE A 236 28.13 23.28 21.54
C PHE A 236 27.40 24.60 21.23
N GLY A 237 26.55 25.05 22.15
CA GLY A 237 25.72 26.23 21.95
C GLY A 237 24.55 26.00 20.97
N ILE A 238 23.75 27.05 20.79
CA ILE A 238 22.44 26.95 20.14
C ILE A 238 22.57 26.69 18.64
N TYR A 239 23.46 27.39 17.94
CA TYR A 239 23.59 27.31 16.49
C TYR A 239 24.08 25.93 16.02
N ILE A 240 25.25 25.50 16.51
CA ILE A 240 25.84 24.19 16.18
C ILE A 240 24.92 23.07 16.70
N GLY A 241 24.40 23.21 17.93
CA GLY A 241 23.48 22.23 18.50
C GLY A 241 22.21 22.03 17.67
N THR A 242 21.69 23.10 17.07
CA THR A 242 20.50 23.03 16.18
C THR A 242 20.82 22.30 14.88
N LEU A 243 21.97 22.59 14.26
CA LEU A 243 22.41 21.91 13.04
C LEU A 243 22.58 20.40 13.26
N LEU A 244 23.28 20.02 14.35
CA LEU A 244 23.45 18.61 14.74
C LEU A 244 22.12 17.91 15.01
N SER A 245 21.17 18.61 15.64
CA SER A 245 19.85 18.06 15.94
C SER A 245 19.02 17.81 14.68
N PHE A 246 19.06 18.71 13.70
CA PHE A 246 18.44 18.49 12.39
C PHE A 246 19.09 17.32 11.64
N PHE A 247 20.42 17.20 11.70
CA PHE A 247 21.13 16.08 11.10
C PHE A 247 20.72 14.74 11.72
N ALA A 248 20.60 14.66 13.05
CA ALA A 248 20.13 13.47 13.75
C ALA A 248 18.68 13.10 13.35
N ALA A 249 17.78 14.09 13.26
CA ALA A 249 16.40 13.88 12.81
C ALA A 249 16.33 13.37 11.36
N ALA A 250 17.17 13.88 10.48
CA ALA A 250 17.26 13.44 9.09
C ALA A 250 17.79 12.00 8.98
N ILE A 251 18.86 11.65 9.72
CA ILE A 251 19.38 10.27 9.78
C ILE A 251 18.29 9.31 10.25
N TYR A 252 17.53 9.68 11.29
CA TYR A 252 16.43 8.85 11.78
C TYR A 252 15.40 8.57 10.67
N LEU A 253 14.93 9.60 9.95
CA LEU A 253 13.95 9.44 8.88
C LEU A 253 14.47 8.60 7.71
N LEU A 254 15.72 8.82 7.31
CA LEU A 254 16.36 8.04 6.24
C LEU A 254 16.52 6.57 6.64
N SER A 255 16.95 6.31 7.88
CA SER A 255 17.12 4.96 8.43
C SER A 255 15.77 4.24 8.52
N TYR A 256 14.76 4.90 9.09
CA TYR A 256 13.40 4.36 9.17
C TYR A 256 12.85 4.02 7.78
N THR A 257 12.99 4.92 6.81
CA THR A 257 12.48 4.71 5.45
C THR A 257 13.21 3.55 4.76
N SER A 258 14.53 3.47 4.92
CA SER A 258 15.35 2.38 4.38
C SER A 258 14.99 1.02 4.99
N ILE A 259 14.90 0.94 6.32
CA ILE A 259 14.52 -0.28 7.04
C ILE A 259 13.10 -0.70 6.66
N LYS A 260 12.15 0.23 6.64
CA LYS A 260 10.77 -0.04 6.23
C LYS A 260 10.70 -0.59 4.80
N ASN A 261 11.45 0.01 3.87
CA ASN A 261 11.49 -0.45 2.48
C ASN A 261 12.14 -1.83 2.34
N ARG A 262 13.14 -2.16 3.17
CA ARG A 262 13.72 -3.52 3.22
C ARG A 262 12.77 -4.55 3.83
N LEU A 263 12.03 -4.17 4.86
CA LEU A 263 11.06 -5.05 5.55
C LEU A 263 9.76 -5.23 4.75
N GLN A 264 9.32 -4.23 3.99
CA GLN A 264 8.24 -4.36 3.03
C GLN A 264 8.74 -5.16 1.82
N LYS A 265 8.73 -6.50 1.94
CA LYS A 265 9.00 -7.42 0.84
C LYS A 265 8.07 -7.07 -0.33
N LYS A 266 8.62 -6.53 -1.42
CA LYS A 266 7.85 -6.29 -2.64
C LYS A 266 7.30 -7.63 -3.13
N GLU A 267 5.99 -7.72 -3.27
CA GLU A 267 5.38 -8.92 -3.84
C GLU A 267 5.74 -9.02 -5.32
N LEU A 268 6.67 -9.91 -5.63
CA LEU A 268 7.06 -10.21 -7.00
C LEU A 268 6.34 -11.48 -7.47
N LEU A 269 5.52 -11.34 -8.51
CA LEU A 269 4.79 -12.46 -9.12
C LEU A 269 5.72 -13.19 -10.09
N GLY A 270 5.96 -14.48 -9.85
CA GLY A 270 6.60 -15.37 -10.81
C GLY A 270 5.58 -16.04 -11.74
N VAL A 271 5.80 -15.98 -13.04
CA VAL A 271 4.97 -16.63 -14.06
C VAL A 271 5.78 -17.73 -14.73
N LEU A 272 5.44 -18.99 -14.44
CA LEU A 272 5.95 -20.14 -15.18
C LEU A 272 5.17 -20.24 -16.50
N GLY A 273 5.82 -19.81 -17.59
CA GLY A 273 5.26 -19.76 -18.93
C GLY A 273 6.07 -20.55 -19.95
N GLY A 274 5.86 -20.27 -21.23
CA GLY A 274 6.47 -20.99 -22.35
C GLY A 274 5.87 -22.38 -22.60
N LEU A 275 4.92 -22.80 -21.77
CA LEU A 275 4.10 -24.01 -21.89
C LEU A 275 3.01 -23.85 -22.97
N GLY A 276 3.40 -23.17 -24.06
CA GLY A 276 2.62 -22.25 -24.88
C GLY A 276 3.17 -20.81 -24.74
N PRO A 277 4.07 -20.34 -25.63
CA PRO A 277 4.54 -18.95 -25.58
C PRO A 277 3.38 -17.93 -25.72
N GLU A 278 2.40 -18.21 -26.58
CA GLU A 278 1.21 -17.37 -26.77
C GLU A 278 0.37 -17.21 -25.50
N SER A 279 0.20 -18.28 -24.72
CA SER A 279 -0.55 -18.21 -23.46
C SER A 279 0.13 -17.31 -22.43
N THR A 280 1.47 -17.27 -22.48
CA THR A 280 2.29 -16.45 -21.58
C THR A 280 2.14 -14.97 -21.92
N ILE A 281 2.19 -14.62 -23.20
CA ILE A 281 1.95 -13.26 -23.68
C ILE A 281 0.53 -12.81 -23.33
N GLU A 282 -0.48 -13.66 -23.57
CA GLU A 282 -1.87 -13.30 -23.29
C GLU A 282 -2.14 -13.12 -21.80
N PHE A 283 -1.54 -13.96 -20.93
CA PHE A 283 -1.63 -13.76 -19.49
C PHE A 283 -1.04 -12.41 -19.06
N TYR A 284 0.14 -12.05 -19.57
CA TYR A 284 0.74 -10.75 -19.26
C TYR A 284 -0.11 -9.59 -19.77
N ARG A 285 -0.70 -9.71 -20.98
CA ARG A 285 -1.67 -8.73 -21.49
C ARG A 285 -2.88 -8.58 -20.58
N PHE A 286 -3.40 -9.66 -19.98
CA PHE A 286 -4.49 -9.55 -19.01
C PHE A 286 -4.05 -8.80 -17.75
N LEU A 287 -2.86 -9.07 -17.21
CA LEU A 287 -2.35 -8.32 -16.05
C LEU A 287 -2.26 -6.81 -16.33
N ILE A 288 -1.74 -6.43 -17.50
CA ILE A 288 -1.64 -5.02 -17.91
C ILE A 288 -3.03 -4.39 -18.01
N LYS A 289 -3.98 -5.05 -18.70
CA LYS A 289 -5.32 -4.49 -18.95
C LYS A 289 -6.20 -4.42 -17.72
N LEU A 290 -6.05 -5.36 -16.79
CA LEU A 290 -6.90 -5.48 -15.61
C LEU A 290 -6.38 -4.67 -14.42
N MET A 291 -5.10 -4.32 -14.39
CA MET A 291 -4.54 -3.49 -13.33
C MET A 291 -5.05 -2.04 -13.46
N PRO A 292 -5.72 -1.48 -12.44
CA PRO A 292 -6.06 -0.07 -12.44
C PRO A 292 -4.80 0.75 -12.18
N VAL A 293 -4.26 1.40 -13.23
CA VAL A 293 -3.04 2.20 -13.17
C VAL A 293 -3.32 3.66 -13.51
N LYS A 294 -2.62 4.59 -12.83
CA LYS A 294 -2.56 6.01 -13.22
C LYS A 294 -1.19 6.40 -13.77
N ARG A 295 -0.14 5.68 -13.35
CA ARG A 295 1.24 5.81 -13.82
C ARG A 295 1.81 4.43 -14.11
N GLU A 296 2.86 4.38 -14.93
CA GLU A 296 3.52 3.11 -15.27
C GLU A 296 4.02 2.35 -14.02
N GLN A 297 4.47 3.07 -13.00
CA GLN A 297 4.98 2.50 -11.75
C GLN A 297 3.89 1.84 -10.88
N ASP A 298 2.61 2.03 -11.23
CA ASP A 298 1.49 1.39 -10.53
C ASP A 298 1.23 -0.04 -11.06
N HIS A 299 1.89 -0.46 -12.16
CA HIS A 299 1.82 -1.83 -12.65
C HIS A 299 2.48 -2.82 -11.68
N LEU A 300 2.06 -4.10 -11.81
CA LEU A 300 2.69 -5.20 -11.08
C LEU A 300 4.14 -5.38 -11.54
N GLN A 301 5.04 -5.60 -10.59
CA GLN A 301 6.32 -6.23 -10.90
C GLN A 301 6.08 -7.71 -11.16
N VAL A 302 6.48 -8.19 -12.33
CA VAL A 302 6.26 -9.57 -12.79
C VAL A 302 7.57 -10.13 -13.33
N LEU A 303 7.94 -11.32 -12.87
CA LEU A 303 8.99 -12.13 -13.48
C LEU A 303 8.32 -13.19 -14.36
N ILE A 304 8.64 -13.19 -15.64
CA ILE A 304 8.14 -14.19 -16.58
C ILE A 304 9.31 -15.05 -17.02
N TYR A 305 9.21 -16.36 -16.80
CA TYR A 305 10.15 -17.31 -17.37
C TYR A 305 9.39 -18.17 -18.39
N SER A 306 9.58 -17.84 -19.66
CA SER A 306 8.95 -18.53 -20.78
C SER A 306 9.87 -19.65 -21.28
N ASN A 307 9.61 -20.89 -20.86
CA ASN A 307 10.42 -22.05 -21.24
C ASN A 307 9.65 -23.02 -22.16
N PRO A 308 9.73 -22.87 -23.49
CA PRO A 308 9.14 -23.82 -24.43
C PRO A 308 9.92 -25.14 -24.57
N LYS A 309 11.07 -25.30 -23.88
CA LYS A 309 11.82 -26.57 -23.87
C LYS A 309 11.21 -27.61 -22.93
N VAL A 310 10.27 -27.22 -22.06
CA VAL A 310 9.51 -28.16 -21.24
C VAL A 310 8.77 -29.16 -22.16
N PRO A 311 8.95 -30.48 -21.99
CA PRO A 311 8.32 -31.47 -22.85
C PRO A 311 6.78 -31.36 -22.88
N ASP A 312 6.16 -31.99 -23.88
CA ASP A 312 4.71 -31.95 -24.01
C ASP A 312 4.02 -32.61 -22.81
N ARG A 313 3.11 -31.85 -22.17
CA ARG A 313 2.43 -32.28 -20.95
C ARG A 313 1.44 -33.42 -21.24
N THR A 314 0.75 -33.38 -22.38
CA THR A 314 -0.25 -34.40 -22.70
C THR A 314 0.42 -35.73 -23.00
N ALA A 315 1.46 -35.74 -23.82
CA ALA A 315 2.26 -36.92 -24.12
C ALA A 315 2.88 -37.51 -22.85
N SER A 316 3.42 -36.66 -21.96
CA SER A 316 3.95 -37.09 -20.66
C SER A 316 2.88 -37.75 -19.78
N ILE A 317 1.69 -37.13 -19.65
CA ILE A 317 0.61 -37.64 -18.80
C ILE A 317 0.10 -38.99 -19.33
N LEU A 318 -0.19 -39.08 -20.63
CA LEU A 318 -0.75 -40.28 -21.25
C LEU A 318 0.27 -41.42 -21.31
N GLY A 319 1.54 -41.09 -21.57
CA GLY A 319 2.65 -42.05 -21.58
C GLY A 319 3.19 -42.40 -20.20
N LYS A 320 2.66 -41.79 -19.12
CA LYS A 320 3.13 -41.92 -17.73
C LYS A 320 4.63 -41.59 -17.54
N LYS A 321 5.17 -40.69 -18.35
CA LYS A 321 6.59 -40.25 -18.34
C LYS A 321 6.76 -38.88 -17.66
N TYR A 322 6.34 -38.78 -16.41
CA TYR A 322 6.16 -37.51 -15.68
C TYR A 322 7.46 -36.73 -15.40
N ARG A 323 8.56 -37.45 -15.17
CA ARG A 323 9.76 -36.90 -14.55
C ARG A 323 10.41 -35.78 -15.36
N SER A 324 10.49 -35.93 -16.69
CA SER A 324 11.11 -34.94 -17.57
C SER A 324 10.37 -33.60 -17.58
N VAL A 325 9.03 -33.62 -17.55
CA VAL A 325 8.23 -32.39 -17.44
C VAL A 325 8.38 -31.78 -16.05
N LEU A 326 8.23 -32.60 -14.99
CA LEU A 326 8.27 -32.10 -13.63
C LEU A 326 9.63 -31.47 -13.28
N ASP A 327 10.74 -32.11 -13.65
CA ASP A 327 12.08 -31.63 -13.31
C ASP A 327 12.38 -30.29 -14.02
N GLU A 328 11.96 -30.13 -15.29
CA GLU A 328 12.09 -28.87 -16.04
C GLU A 328 11.19 -27.74 -15.49
N GLU A 329 9.94 -28.03 -15.12
CA GLU A 329 9.05 -27.06 -14.50
C GLU A 329 9.56 -26.63 -13.11
N VAL A 330 10.10 -27.57 -12.31
CA VAL A 330 10.73 -27.26 -11.02
C VAL A 330 11.95 -26.38 -11.20
N ALA A 331 12.83 -26.69 -12.16
CA ALA A 331 14.01 -25.88 -12.45
C ALA A 331 13.62 -24.46 -12.86
N SER A 332 12.61 -24.34 -13.75
CA SER A 332 12.04 -23.08 -14.19
C SER A 332 11.47 -22.25 -13.02
N CYS A 333 10.70 -22.88 -12.12
CA CYS A 333 10.22 -22.22 -10.90
C CYS A 333 11.35 -21.82 -9.94
N LYS A 334 12.41 -22.63 -9.81
CA LYS A 334 13.57 -22.28 -8.97
C LYS A 334 14.32 -21.08 -9.53
N HIS A 335 14.42 -20.92 -10.85
CA HIS A 335 14.96 -19.70 -11.45
C HIS A 335 14.14 -18.46 -11.07
N LEU A 336 12.82 -18.53 -11.20
CA LEU A 336 11.92 -17.44 -10.77
C LEU A 336 12.06 -17.12 -9.28
N LYS A 337 12.16 -18.15 -8.41
CA LYS A 337 12.40 -17.99 -6.97
C LYS A 337 13.72 -17.28 -6.69
N LYS A 338 14.81 -17.70 -7.35
CA LYS A 338 16.14 -17.08 -7.21
C LYS A 338 16.14 -15.62 -7.66
N ALA A 339 15.35 -15.29 -8.69
CA ALA A 339 15.14 -13.93 -9.16
C ALA A 339 14.25 -13.06 -8.23
N GLY A 340 13.70 -13.64 -7.15
CA GLY A 340 12.98 -12.90 -6.12
C GLY A 340 11.46 -13.12 -6.10
N ALA A 341 10.92 -14.03 -6.92
CA ALA A 341 9.49 -14.35 -6.90
C ALA A 341 9.04 -14.79 -5.50
N THR A 342 7.93 -14.23 -5.03
CA THR A 342 7.36 -14.51 -3.69
C THR A 342 6.08 -15.34 -3.75
N ARG A 343 5.45 -15.40 -4.94
CA ARG A 343 4.31 -16.25 -5.28
C ARG A 343 4.34 -16.56 -6.77
N MET A 344 3.65 -17.63 -7.18
CA MET A 344 3.74 -18.13 -8.55
C MET A 344 2.37 -18.41 -9.20
N VAL A 345 2.35 -18.33 -10.53
CA VAL A 345 1.26 -18.82 -11.39
C VAL A 345 1.89 -19.69 -12.48
N VAL A 346 1.27 -20.83 -12.77
CA VAL A 346 1.60 -21.66 -13.94
C VAL A 346 0.58 -21.38 -15.03
N VAL A 347 0.96 -20.82 -16.16
CA VAL A 347 0.00 -20.41 -17.21
C VAL A 347 -0.31 -21.53 -18.22
N CYS A 348 -0.59 -22.73 -17.70
CA CYS A 348 -0.96 -23.92 -18.47
C CYS A 348 -1.88 -24.84 -17.68
N ASN A 349 -3.09 -25.11 -18.18
CA ASN A 349 -4.05 -25.98 -17.51
C ASN A 349 -3.52 -27.42 -17.34
N THR A 350 -2.91 -27.99 -18.38
CA THR A 350 -2.38 -29.36 -18.32
C THR A 350 -1.26 -29.52 -17.29
N SER A 351 -0.42 -28.50 -17.10
CA SER A 351 0.64 -28.51 -16.08
C SER A 351 0.12 -28.47 -14.64
N HIS A 352 -1.17 -28.19 -14.41
CA HIS A 352 -1.73 -28.23 -13.06
C HIS A 352 -1.77 -29.65 -12.48
N PHE A 353 -1.65 -30.68 -13.31
CA PHE A 353 -1.38 -32.04 -12.86
C PHE A 353 -0.13 -32.12 -11.95
N TYR A 354 0.90 -31.31 -12.22
CA TYR A 354 2.15 -31.28 -11.45
C TYR A 354 2.13 -30.30 -10.26
N LEU A 355 1.04 -29.54 -10.07
CA LEU A 355 1.03 -28.39 -9.18
C LEU A 355 1.34 -28.74 -7.72
N SER A 356 0.87 -29.88 -7.22
CA SER A 356 1.16 -30.35 -5.85
C SER A 356 2.66 -30.61 -5.65
N HIS A 357 3.32 -31.22 -6.63
CA HIS A 357 4.76 -31.46 -6.61
C HIS A 357 5.55 -30.15 -6.75
N LEU A 358 5.10 -29.21 -7.59
CA LEU A 358 5.71 -27.88 -7.71
C LEU A 358 5.64 -27.12 -6.39
N ARG A 359 4.47 -27.07 -5.74
CA ARG A 359 4.26 -26.46 -4.41
C ARG A 359 5.28 -27.03 -3.40
N LYS A 360 5.40 -28.36 -3.33
CA LYS A 360 6.32 -29.05 -2.40
C LYS A 360 7.80 -28.78 -2.70
N ARG A 361 8.23 -28.88 -3.96
CA ARG A 361 9.65 -28.79 -4.35
C ARG A 361 10.19 -27.36 -4.44
N VAL A 362 9.33 -26.38 -4.69
CA VAL A 362 9.72 -24.97 -4.83
C VAL A 362 9.59 -24.23 -3.48
N GLY A 363 8.61 -24.61 -2.66
CA GLY A 363 8.37 -23.99 -1.35
C GLY A 363 7.89 -22.55 -1.45
N LEU A 364 7.09 -22.23 -2.48
CA LEU A 364 6.41 -20.95 -2.65
C LEU A 364 4.91 -21.18 -2.89
N PRO A 365 4.04 -20.22 -2.54
CA PRO A 365 2.62 -20.31 -2.82
C PRO A 365 2.34 -20.21 -4.31
N PHE A 366 1.43 -21.05 -4.81
CA PHE A 366 0.96 -21.05 -6.20
C PHE A 366 -0.52 -20.72 -6.27
N ILE A 367 -0.88 -19.77 -7.13
CA ILE A 367 -2.26 -19.46 -7.51
C ILE A 367 -2.64 -20.40 -8.66
N SER A 368 -3.66 -21.21 -8.45
CA SER A 368 -4.09 -22.28 -9.37
C SER A 368 -5.16 -21.78 -10.33
N LEU A 369 -4.98 -22.03 -11.63
CA LEU A 369 -6.00 -21.78 -12.66
C LEU A 369 -7.28 -22.56 -12.38
N ILE A 370 -7.15 -23.80 -11.91
CA ILE A 370 -8.28 -24.68 -11.71
C ILE A 370 -9.07 -24.28 -10.47
N GLU A 371 -8.39 -24.04 -9.34
CA GLU A 371 -9.03 -23.64 -8.09
C GLU A 371 -9.76 -22.29 -8.27
N GLU A 372 -9.12 -21.31 -8.93
CA GLU A 372 -9.77 -20.01 -9.16
C GLU A 372 -10.91 -20.07 -10.18
N THR A 373 -10.82 -20.93 -11.20
CA THR A 373 -11.94 -21.17 -12.12
C THR A 373 -13.13 -21.78 -11.38
N SER A 374 -12.88 -22.73 -10.47
CA SER A 374 -13.90 -23.31 -9.61
C SER A 374 -14.57 -22.25 -8.74
N ASN A 375 -13.78 -21.41 -8.08
CA ASN A 375 -14.29 -20.30 -7.27
C ASN A 375 -15.17 -19.35 -8.08
N GLU A 376 -14.78 -19.04 -9.32
CA GLU A 376 -15.56 -18.19 -10.21
C GLU A 376 -16.88 -18.86 -10.63
N LEU A 377 -16.88 -20.16 -10.91
CA LEU A 377 -18.11 -20.89 -11.23
C LEU A 377 -19.09 -20.92 -10.05
N VAL A 378 -18.59 -21.15 -8.83
CA VAL A 378 -19.39 -21.10 -7.60
C VAL A 378 -20.00 -19.70 -7.41
N ARG A 379 -19.22 -18.62 -7.59
CA ARG A 379 -19.73 -17.24 -7.52
C ARG A 379 -20.87 -16.99 -8.52
N ASN A 380 -20.78 -17.59 -9.70
CA ASN A 380 -21.80 -17.51 -10.74
C ASN A 380 -22.93 -18.55 -10.57
N LYS A 381 -22.98 -19.25 -9.43
CA LYS A 381 -24.00 -20.26 -9.09
C LYS A 381 -24.14 -21.38 -10.13
N ALA A 382 -23.05 -21.71 -10.83
CA ALA A 382 -23.05 -22.79 -11.80
C ALA A 382 -23.25 -24.14 -11.09
N ARG A 383 -24.08 -25.01 -11.65
CA ARG A 383 -24.29 -26.40 -11.19
C ARG A 383 -23.74 -27.44 -12.15
N THR A 384 -23.67 -27.08 -13.43
CA THR A 384 -23.15 -27.93 -14.49
C THR A 384 -22.24 -27.12 -15.39
N VAL A 385 -21.21 -27.76 -15.95
CA VAL A 385 -20.25 -27.08 -16.83
C VAL A 385 -19.73 -28.01 -17.92
N LEU A 386 -19.49 -27.47 -19.11
CA LEU A 386 -18.78 -28.17 -20.17
C LEU A 386 -17.29 -27.86 -20.07
N LEU A 387 -16.44 -28.88 -19.93
CA LEU A 387 -14.99 -28.71 -19.96
C LEU A 387 -14.47 -28.98 -21.38
N LEU A 388 -13.87 -27.96 -21.99
CA LEU A 388 -13.14 -28.09 -23.25
C LEU A 388 -11.64 -27.97 -22.92
N ALA A 389 -10.92 -29.07 -22.94
CA ALA A 389 -9.51 -29.10 -22.55
C ALA A 389 -8.72 -30.16 -23.34
N THR A 390 -7.41 -30.14 -23.17
CA THR A 390 -6.55 -31.19 -23.74
C THR A 390 -6.91 -32.56 -23.18
N THR A 391 -6.67 -33.62 -23.93
CA THR A 391 -6.87 -35.00 -23.45
C THR A 391 -6.05 -35.27 -22.19
N GLY A 392 -4.87 -34.68 -22.05
CA GLY A 392 -4.06 -34.77 -20.83
C GLY A 392 -4.78 -34.18 -19.60
N THR A 393 -5.38 -32.99 -19.74
CA THR A 393 -6.19 -32.36 -18.68
C THR A 393 -7.43 -33.20 -18.34
N VAL A 394 -8.13 -33.72 -19.35
CA VAL A 394 -9.33 -34.53 -19.12
C VAL A 394 -8.97 -35.84 -18.42
N LYS A 395 -7.94 -36.56 -18.88
CA LYS A 395 -7.54 -37.86 -18.34
C LYS A 395 -6.87 -37.79 -16.97
N SER A 396 -6.32 -36.63 -16.60
CA SER A 396 -5.76 -36.41 -15.26
C SER A 396 -6.80 -36.01 -14.22
N ASN A 397 -8.06 -35.83 -14.61
CA ASN A 397 -9.17 -35.42 -13.74
C ASN A 397 -8.95 -34.10 -12.95
N THR A 398 -7.98 -33.28 -13.34
CA THR A 398 -7.58 -32.11 -12.53
C THR A 398 -8.72 -31.12 -12.31
N TYR A 399 -9.60 -30.91 -13.29
CA TYR A 399 -10.79 -30.07 -13.13
C TYR A 399 -11.91 -30.81 -12.41
N GLN A 400 -12.13 -32.07 -12.77
CA GLN A 400 -13.20 -32.90 -12.24
C GLN A 400 -13.09 -33.03 -10.72
N ASP A 401 -11.91 -33.37 -10.21
CA ASP A 401 -11.66 -33.55 -8.77
C ASP A 401 -11.92 -32.26 -7.97
N VAL A 402 -11.58 -31.09 -8.54
CA VAL A 402 -11.79 -29.79 -7.88
C VAL A 402 -13.26 -29.39 -7.92
N LEU A 403 -13.92 -29.57 -9.07
CA LEU A 403 -15.30 -29.14 -9.28
C LEU A 403 -16.31 -30.03 -8.54
N GLU A 404 -16.02 -31.33 -8.42
CA GLU A 404 -16.84 -32.28 -7.66
C GLU A 404 -16.94 -31.88 -6.18
N ARG A 405 -15.82 -31.44 -5.57
CA ARG A 405 -15.80 -30.91 -4.19
C ARG A 405 -16.66 -29.66 -4.00
N THR A 406 -17.01 -28.98 -5.09
CA THR A 406 -17.89 -27.80 -5.09
C THR A 406 -19.31 -28.09 -5.58
N ASN A 407 -19.68 -29.37 -5.73
CA ASN A 407 -20.98 -29.82 -6.24
C ASN A 407 -21.29 -29.28 -7.66
N ILE A 408 -20.27 -29.19 -8.52
CA ILE A 408 -20.42 -28.79 -9.93
C ILE A 408 -20.19 -30.01 -10.81
N LYS A 409 -21.22 -30.44 -11.55
CA LYS A 409 -21.14 -31.58 -12.47
C LYS A 409 -20.42 -31.18 -13.76
N VAL A 410 -19.39 -31.94 -14.13
CA VAL A 410 -18.62 -31.72 -15.37
C VAL A 410 -19.16 -32.59 -16.50
N PHE A 411 -19.46 -31.97 -17.63
CA PHE A 411 -19.72 -32.63 -18.90
C PHE A 411 -18.46 -32.58 -19.77
N LEU A 412 -18.16 -33.70 -20.42
CA LEU A 412 -17.04 -33.86 -21.32
C LEU A 412 -17.54 -34.11 -22.75
N PRO A 413 -16.82 -33.64 -23.78
CA PRO A 413 -17.02 -34.04 -25.17
C PRO A 413 -16.89 -35.57 -25.33
N ASP A 414 -17.58 -36.12 -26.34
CA ASP A 414 -17.36 -37.50 -26.76
C ASP A 414 -15.96 -37.67 -27.40
N LYS A 415 -15.57 -38.92 -27.71
CA LYS A 415 -14.24 -39.22 -28.25
C LYS A 415 -13.94 -38.45 -29.54
N LYS A 416 -14.90 -38.35 -30.47
CA LYS A 416 -14.75 -37.70 -31.77
C LYS A 416 -14.60 -36.19 -31.62
N ASP A 417 -15.40 -35.59 -30.75
CA ASP A 417 -15.30 -34.16 -30.45
C ASP A 417 -14.01 -33.84 -29.68
N GLN A 418 -13.55 -34.73 -28.80
CA GLN A 418 -12.29 -34.58 -28.08
C GLN A 418 -11.08 -34.64 -29.03
N GLU A 419 -11.06 -35.55 -30.00
CA GLU A 419 -10.05 -35.58 -31.07
C GLU A 419 -10.03 -34.26 -31.84
N ARG A 420 -11.22 -33.75 -32.22
CA ARG A 420 -11.35 -32.47 -32.91
C ARG A 420 -10.86 -31.27 -32.09
N ILE A 421 -11.08 -31.29 -30.76
CA ILE A 421 -10.53 -30.27 -29.85
C ILE A 421 -9.01 -30.33 -29.83
N MET A 422 -8.42 -31.53 -29.82
CA MET A 422 -6.97 -31.71 -29.87
C MET A 422 -6.37 -31.16 -31.16
N ASP A 423 -6.99 -31.44 -32.31
CA ASP A 423 -6.57 -30.89 -33.61
C ASP A 423 -6.59 -29.36 -33.61
N ILE A 424 -7.64 -28.75 -33.04
CA ILE A 424 -7.71 -27.29 -32.89
C ILE A 424 -6.59 -26.78 -32.00
N VAL A 425 -6.36 -27.38 -30.83
CA VAL A 425 -5.34 -26.95 -29.88
C VAL A 425 -3.94 -27.00 -30.50
N TYR A 426 -3.54 -28.12 -31.08
CA TYR A 426 -2.22 -28.25 -31.71
C TYR A 426 -2.10 -27.42 -32.99
N GLY A 427 -3.18 -27.34 -33.79
CA GLY A 427 -3.24 -26.47 -34.96
C GLY A 427 -3.00 -25.00 -34.59
N VAL A 428 -3.62 -24.51 -33.50
CA VAL A 428 -3.40 -23.15 -32.99
C VAL A 428 -1.99 -22.96 -32.45
N LYS A 429 -1.44 -23.94 -31.72
CA LYS A 429 -0.05 -23.87 -31.19
C LYS A 429 0.99 -23.68 -32.29
N LEU A 430 0.79 -24.31 -33.45
CA LEU A 430 1.77 -24.33 -34.54
C LEU A 430 1.51 -23.28 -35.61
N LYS A 431 0.24 -23.01 -35.94
CA LYS A 431 -0.16 -22.20 -37.11
C LYS A 431 -1.05 -21.00 -36.75
N GLY A 432 -1.37 -20.82 -35.47
CA GLY A 432 -2.30 -19.79 -35.02
C GLY A 432 -3.78 -20.10 -35.30
N VAL A 433 -4.64 -19.13 -35.00
CA VAL A 433 -6.10 -19.27 -35.14
C VAL A 433 -6.53 -19.12 -36.60
N ASN A 434 -7.39 -20.01 -37.09
CA ASN A 434 -8.05 -19.88 -38.38
C ASN A 434 -9.58 -19.90 -38.25
N ALA A 435 -10.29 -19.52 -39.32
CA ALA A 435 -11.75 -19.44 -39.33
C ALA A 435 -12.46 -20.79 -39.08
N LYS A 436 -11.85 -21.91 -39.49
CA LYS A 436 -12.40 -23.27 -39.32
C LYS A 436 -12.41 -23.71 -37.86
N HIS A 437 -11.42 -23.31 -37.06
CA HIS A 437 -11.33 -23.62 -35.63
C HIS A 437 -12.55 -23.10 -34.87
N LYS A 438 -12.96 -21.86 -35.14
CA LYS A 438 -14.12 -21.22 -34.49
C LYS A 438 -15.41 -21.99 -34.77
N GLN A 439 -15.70 -22.26 -36.04
CA GLN A 439 -16.92 -22.98 -36.44
C GLN A 439 -16.96 -24.39 -35.84
N ALA A 440 -15.83 -25.09 -35.80
CA ALA A 440 -15.72 -26.41 -35.21
C ALA A 440 -16.03 -26.38 -33.70
N LEU A 441 -15.40 -25.47 -32.95
CA LEU A 441 -15.59 -25.36 -31.50
C LEU A 441 -17.02 -24.94 -31.15
N GLN A 442 -17.60 -24.05 -31.95
CA GLN A 442 -18.99 -23.62 -31.83
C GLN A 442 -19.99 -24.78 -31.97
N LYS A 443 -19.77 -25.66 -32.95
CA LYS A 443 -20.61 -26.85 -33.15
C LYS A 443 -20.55 -27.78 -31.94
N ILE A 444 -19.37 -27.98 -31.36
CA ILE A 444 -19.19 -28.81 -30.16
C ILE A 444 -19.95 -28.18 -28.98
N ILE A 445 -19.74 -26.89 -28.70
CA ILE A 445 -20.44 -26.19 -27.60
C ILE A 445 -21.96 -26.31 -27.75
N ASN A 446 -22.48 -26.15 -28.97
CA ASN A 446 -23.92 -26.20 -29.23
C ASN A 446 -24.56 -27.57 -28.93
N LYS A 447 -23.82 -28.68 -29.05
CA LYS A 447 -24.32 -30.02 -28.67
C LYS A 447 -24.66 -30.13 -27.18
N PHE A 448 -24.00 -29.32 -26.34
CA PHE A 448 -24.19 -29.32 -24.89
C PHE A 448 -25.17 -28.24 -24.43
N SER A 449 -25.81 -27.53 -25.36
CA SER A 449 -26.61 -26.35 -25.01
C SER A 449 -27.79 -26.64 -24.08
N LYS A 450 -28.37 -27.84 -24.15
CA LYS A 450 -29.45 -28.31 -23.26
C LYS A 450 -28.94 -28.79 -21.89
N LYS A 451 -27.64 -29.09 -21.76
CA LYS A 451 -27.02 -29.65 -20.54
C LYS A 451 -26.41 -28.56 -19.66
N THR A 452 -25.87 -27.50 -20.26
CA THR A 452 -25.24 -26.39 -19.54
C THR A 452 -25.15 -25.12 -20.38
N SER A 453 -25.16 -23.98 -19.69
CA SER A 453 -24.80 -22.66 -20.23
C SER A 453 -23.37 -22.25 -19.89
N HIS A 454 -22.66 -22.99 -19.02
CA HIS A 454 -21.31 -22.66 -18.56
C HIS A 454 -20.27 -23.51 -19.29
N ILE A 455 -19.23 -22.88 -19.83
CA ILE A 455 -18.18 -23.55 -20.61
C ILE A 455 -16.81 -23.10 -20.12
N ILE A 456 -15.98 -24.05 -19.68
CA ILE A 456 -14.58 -23.80 -19.35
C ILE A 456 -13.74 -24.00 -20.61
N LEU A 457 -13.01 -22.96 -20.99
CA LEU A 457 -11.97 -23.00 -22.02
C LEU A 457 -10.66 -23.47 -21.36
N GLY A 458 -10.64 -24.74 -20.97
CA GLY A 458 -9.57 -25.42 -20.22
C GLY A 458 -8.28 -25.67 -21.00
N CYS A 459 -8.07 -24.95 -22.10
CA CYS A 459 -6.82 -24.85 -22.81
C CYS A 459 -6.71 -23.43 -23.39
N THR A 460 -5.54 -22.82 -23.24
CA THR A 460 -5.32 -21.40 -23.55
C THR A 460 -5.51 -21.10 -25.03
N GLU A 461 -5.22 -22.06 -25.90
CA GLU A 461 -5.49 -21.97 -27.34
C GLU A 461 -6.99 -21.93 -27.67
N LEU A 462 -7.84 -22.57 -26.87
CA LEU A 462 -9.30 -22.52 -27.06
C LEU A 462 -9.85 -21.14 -26.70
N ALA A 463 -9.27 -20.49 -25.68
CA ALA A 463 -9.59 -19.10 -25.33
C ALA A 463 -9.20 -18.14 -26.47
N LEU A 464 -8.05 -18.36 -27.12
CA LEU A 464 -7.65 -17.58 -28.30
C LEU A 464 -8.63 -17.77 -29.48
N VAL A 465 -9.10 -18.99 -29.73
CA VAL A 465 -10.10 -19.27 -30.78
C VAL A 465 -11.44 -18.58 -30.49
N MET A 466 -11.87 -18.57 -29.23
CA MET A 466 -13.14 -17.95 -28.81
C MET A 466 -13.03 -16.45 -28.49
N LYS A 467 -11.85 -15.85 -28.69
CA LYS A 467 -11.63 -14.42 -28.46
C LYS A 467 -12.58 -13.60 -29.34
N LYS A 468 -13.31 -12.66 -28.72
CA LYS A 468 -14.36 -11.82 -29.36
C LYS A 468 -15.57 -12.59 -29.90
N VAL A 469 -15.77 -13.85 -29.52
CA VAL A 469 -16.98 -14.59 -29.88
C VAL A 469 -18.04 -14.36 -28.80
N SER A 470 -19.11 -13.63 -29.14
CA SER A 470 -20.29 -13.54 -28.29
C SER A 470 -21.17 -14.76 -28.53
N MET A 471 -21.57 -15.40 -27.42
CA MET A 471 -22.38 -16.60 -27.41
C MET A 471 -23.66 -16.33 -26.62
N ARG A 472 -24.77 -16.06 -27.32
CA ARG A 472 -26.03 -15.72 -26.67
C ARG A 472 -26.45 -16.83 -25.70
N GLY A 473 -26.65 -16.47 -24.43
CA GLY A 473 -27.06 -17.40 -23.38
C GLY A 473 -25.97 -18.38 -22.90
N LYS A 474 -24.68 -18.15 -23.24
CA LYS A 474 -23.56 -18.96 -22.75
C LYS A 474 -22.53 -18.12 -22.01
N HIS A 475 -21.97 -18.69 -20.95
CA HIS A 475 -20.93 -18.11 -20.13
C HIS A 475 -19.62 -18.85 -20.40
N LEU A 476 -18.67 -18.16 -21.04
CA LEU A 476 -17.34 -18.68 -21.33
C LEU A 476 -16.38 -18.29 -20.20
N TYR A 477 -15.75 -19.29 -19.59
CA TYR A 477 -14.76 -19.12 -18.53
C TYR A 477 -13.37 -19.35 -19.12
N ASP A 478 -12.57 -18.29 -19.16
CA ASP A 478 -11.15 -18.32 -19.52
C ASP A 478 -10.30 -18.38 -18.23
N PRO A 479 -9.69 -19.53 -17.91
CA PRO A 479 -8.90 -19.68 -16.69
C PRO A 479 -7.75 -18.67 -16.57
N LEU A 480 -7.12 -18.24 -17.68
CA LEU A 480 -6.04 -17.24 -17.63
C LEU A 480 -6.56 -15.89 -17.20
N LYS A 481 -7.69 -15.44 -17.79
CA LYS A 481 -8.31 -14.17 -17.43
C LYS A 481 -8.80 -14.18 -15.98
N ILE A 482 -9.37 -15.30 -15.53
CA ILE A 482 -9.85 -15.47 -14.15
C ILE A 482 -8.68 -15.33 -13.17
N VAL A 483 -7.58 -16.04 -13.39
CA VAL A 483 -6.40 -15.94 -12.50
C VAL A 483 -5.73 -14.59 -12.59
N ALA A 484 -5.61 -13.98 -13.76
CA ALA A 484 -5.11 -12.62 -13.87
C ALA A 484 -5.97 -11.66 -13.04
N THR A 485 -7.29 -11.81 -13.08
CA THR A 485 -8.22 -11.02 -12.25
C THR A 485 -7.99 -11.26 -10.75
N GLU A 486 -7.80 -12.51 -10.31
CA GLU A 486 -7.58 -12.79 -8.89
C GLU A 486 -6.20 -12.33 -8.41
N VAL A 487 -5.15 -12.48 -9.22
CA VAL A 487 -3.82 -11.92 -8.95
C VAL A 487 -3.92 -10.43 -8.66
N ILE A 488 -4.67 -9.68 -9.49
CA ILE A 488 -4.88 -8.24 -9.33
C ILE A 488 -5.68 -7.95 -8.07
N LYS A 489 -6.80 -8.64 -7.84
CA LYS A 489 -7.64 -8.47 -6.63
C LYS A 489 -6.85 -8.74 -5.36
N ASP A 490 -6.08 -9.82 -5.29
CA ASP A 490 -5.23 -10.16 -4.15
C ASP A 490 -4.18 -9.08 -3.90
N THR A 491 -3.52 -8.60 -4.95
CA THR A 491 -2.52 -7.51 -4.84
C THR A 491 -3.16 -6.25 -4.28
N LEU A 492 -4.31 -5.83 -4.82
CA LEU A 492 -5.01 -4.62 -4.37
C LEU A 492 -5.49 -4.75 -2.91
N ARG A 493 -5.99 -5.93 -2.52
CA ARG A 493 -6.37 -6.22 -1.11
C ARG A 493 -5.17 -6.12 -0.17
N LYS A 494 -4.00 -6.63 -0.57
CA LYS A 494 -2.78 -6.56 0.23
C LYS A 494 -2.21 -5.16 0.31
N GLN A 495 -2.21 -4.41 -0.80
CA GLN A 495 -1.86 -2.99 -0.80
C GLN A 495 -2.80 -2.17 0.12
N ALA A 496 -4.08 -2.54 0.21
CA ALA A 496 -5.01 -1.89 1.13
C ALA A 496 -4.81 -2.27 2.61
N LYS A 497 -4.20 -3.44 2.91
CA LYS A 497 -3.89 -3.90 4.28
C LYS A 497 -2.49 -3.49 4.76
N GLY A 498 -1.54 -3.34 3.84
CA GLY A 498 -0.16 -2.90 4.11
C GLY A 498 0.02 -1.37 4.13
N ASN A 499 -1.07 -0.63 3.88
CA ASN A 499 -1.24 0.78 4.18
C ASN A 499 -2.08 0.90 5.46
#